data_AF-K7UBZ1-F1
#
_entry.id   AF-K7UBZ1-F1
#
_cell.length_a   1.000
_cell.length_b   1.000
_cell.length_c   1.000
_cell.angle_alpha   90.00
_cell.angle_beta   90.00
_cell.angle_gamma   90.00
#
_symmetry.space_group_name_H-M   'P 1'
#
loop_
_entity.id
_entity.type
_entity.pdbx_description
1 polymer ?
#
loop_
_entity_poly.entity_id
_entity_poly.type
_entity_poly.pdbx_seq_one_letter_code
_entity_poly.pdbx_strand_id
1 'polypeptide(L)'
;MVELTSLSPGPPRPSRLTPRRRPPPPTPHVHTSSRRRGRILGAATATPGADDYHSTIRSLNSRGRHVPRKSLGQNYTLNSKVNEELVAAAGVEEGDVVLEIGPGTGSLTSALLQAGATVFAVEKDKHMATLVKDRFGSTEQLKVIEEDITKFHIRSHFLPFMKEKYGATKKLAKVASNLPFNVSTEVVKLLLPMGDVFSVVVLMLQDETAVRLADASIQSPEYRSINVFVDFYSEPEYKFRVDRENFFPRPKVDGAVISFKLKNAEEYPPVSSPKSFFSMVNSAFMGKRKMLRKSLQHICSSSEIEAALDNIGLPVTARPSDLILDDFVRLHNHLAKV
;
A
#
# COMPACT_ATOMS: atom_id res chain seq x y z
N MET A 1 -0.18 50.39 36.85
CA MET A 1 0.44 49.70 38.01
C MET A 1 0.20 48.21 37.81
N VAL A 2 0.95 47.59 36.89
CA VAL A 2 2.20 46.83 37.10
C VAL A 2 1.92 45.47 37.77
N GLU A 3 1.88 44.46 36.90
CA GLU A 3 1.96 43.01 37.14
C GLU A 3 3.34 42.56 37.67
N LEU A 4 3.41 41.30 38.15
CA LEU A 4 4.37 40.23 37.74
C LEU A 4 4.60 39.28 38.94
N THR A 5 3.89 38.14 39.04
CA THR A 5 4.24 36.79 38.54
C THR A 5 5.54 36.20 39.07
N SER A 6 5.40 35.09 39.81
CA SER A 6 6.43 34.13 40.18
C SER A 6 6.09 32.74 39.61
N LEU A 7 7.11 31.85 39.57
CA LEU A 7 7.08 30.40 39.29
C LEU A 7 7.17 30.04 37.79
N SER A 8 8.01 29.13 37.29
CA SER A 8 9.05 28.22 37.82
C SER A 8 9.82 27.65 36.60
N PRO A 9 11.04 27.08 36.75
CA PRO A 9 11.88 26.68 35.62
C PRO A 9 11.46 25.35 34.99
N GLY A 10 11.59 25.24 33.67
CA GLY A 10 11.26 24.05 32.89
C GLY A 10 12.27 22.89 33.02
N PRO A 11 11.89 21.66 32.64
CA PRO A 11 12.69 20.45 32.85
C PRO A 11 13.83 20.30 31.82
N PRO A 12 14.88 19.51 32.12
CA PRO A 12 16.07 19.39 31.28
C PRO A 12 15.85 18.45 30.09
N ARG A 13 16.51 18.76 28.96
CA ARG A 13 16.53 17.93 27.74
C ARG A 13 17.38 16.65 27.95
N PRO A 14 16.98 15.49 27.39
CA PRO A 14 17.82 14.30 27.40
C PRO A 14 18.89 14.34 26.31
N SER A 15 20.10 13.93 26.69
CA SER A 15 21.33 13.86 25.90
C SER A 15 21.30 12.76 24.83
N ARG A 16 21.80 13.07 23.63
CA ARG A 16 22.06 12.12 22.53
C ARG A 16 23.10 11.08 22.94
N LEU A 17 22.70 9.81 22.98
CA LEU A 17 23.62 8.66 23.02
C LEU A 17 23.88 8.17 21.59
N THR A 18 25.15 7.95 21.28
CA THR A 18 25.69 7.46 20.02
C THR A 18 25.47 5.94 19.86
N PRO A 19 25.19 5.41 18.65
CA PRO A 19 25.07 3.97 18.47
C PRO A 19 26.46 3.33 18.35
N ARG A 20 26.75 2.38 19.24
CA ARG A 20 27.91 1.46 19.15
C ARG A 20 27.74 0.53 17.94
N ARG A 21 28.77 0.43 17.10
CA ARG A 21 28.90 -0.55 16.01
C ARG A 21 28.93 -1.99 16.56
N ARG A 22 28.09 -2.88 16.00
CA ARG A 22 28.22 -4.33 16.16
C ARG A 22 29.20 -4.90 15.11
N PRO A 23 30.01 -5.91 15.45
CA PRO A 23 30.87 -6.61 14.50
C PRO A 23 30.07 -7.63 13.66
N PRO A 24 30.56 -8.03 12.47
CA PRO A 24 29.88 -9.00 11.60
C PRO A 24 30.01 -10.44 12.13
N PRO A 25 29.08 -11.35 11.76
CA PRO A 25 29.14 -12.76 12.15
C PRO A 25 30.22 -13.54 11.36
N PRO A 26 30.72 -14.68 11.89
CA PRO A 26 31.74 -15.48 11.23
C PRO A 26 31.17 -16.35 10.11
N THR A 27 31.98 -16.60 9.08
CA THR A 27 31.70 -17.48 7.93
C THR A 27 31.70 -18.96 8.32
N PRO A 28 30.80 -19.80 7.78
CA PRO A 28 30.89 -21.25 7.96
C PRO A 28 31.83 -21.88 6.91
N HIS A 29 32.71 -22.76 7.40
CA HIS A 29 33.60 -23.61 6.61
C HIS A 29 32.82 -24.64 5.77
N VAL A 30 33.21 -24.77 4.50
CA VAL A 30 32.72 -25.78 3.56
C VAL A 30 33.42 -27.11 3.82
N HIS A 31 32.68 -28.12 4.25
CA HIS A 31 33.11 -29.52 4.20
C HIS A 31 32.54 -30.18 2.94
N THR A 32 33.43 -30.60 2.07
CA THR A 32 33.16 -31.42 0.89
C THR A 32 32.92 -32.87 1.31
N SER A 33 31.81 -33.47 0.87
CA SER A 33 31.70 -34.92 0.80
C SER A 33 30.98 -35.34 -0.48
N SER A 34 31.68 -36.18 -1.24
CA SER A 34 31.24 -36.75 -2.51
C SER A 34 30.22 -37.86 -2.29
N ARG A 35 29.07 -37.86 -2.99
CA ARG A 35 28.38 -39.11 -3.33
C ARG A 35 27.43 -39.01 -4.53
N ARG A 36 27.83 -39.77 -5.56
CA ARG A 36 27.03 -40.60 -6.49
C ARG A 36 25.91 -39.96 -7.33
N ARG A 37 26.23 -39.93 -8.63
CA ARG A 37 25.40 -39.94 -9.85
C ARG A 37 24.02 -40.60 -9.68
N GLY A 38 22.98 -39.80 -9.89
CA GLY A 38 21.63 -40.22 -10.29
C GLY A 38 21.14 -39.27 -11.40
N ARG A 39 20.86 -39.81 -12.58
CA ARG A 39 20.46 -39.09 -13.78
C ARG A 39 18.99 -38.68 -13.65
N ILE A 40 18.71 -37.43 -13.32
CA ILE A 40 17.35 -36.85 -13.30
C ILE A 40 17.19 -35.94 -14.51
N LEU A 41 16.13 -36.20 -15.28
CA LEU A 41 15.69 -35.47 -16.45
C LEU A 41 15.38 -34.01 -16.10
N GLY A 42 15.72 -33.09 -17.01
CA GLY A 42 15.84 -31.66 -16.77
C GLY A 42 14.55 -30.99 -16.29
N ALA A 43 14.62 -30.44 -15.07
CA ALA A 43 13.76 -29.35 -14.63
C ALA A 43 14.43 -28.04 -15.05
N ALA A 44 13.74 -27.25 -15.89
CA ALA A 44 14.16 -25.89 -16.21
C ALA A 44 14.04 -25.02 -14.95
N THR A 45 15.12 -24.93 -14.18
CA THR A 45 15.31 -23.87 -13.20
C THR A 45 15.28 -22.55 -13.95
N ALA A 46 14.26 -21.72 -13.71
CA ALA A 46 14.16 -20.38 -14.28
C ALA A 46 15.46 -19.61 -13.95
N THR A 47 16.22 -19.27 -14.99
CA THR A 47 17.46 -18.50 -14.85
C THR A 47 17.12 -17.14 -14.22
N PRO A 48 17.74 -16.76 -13.10
CA PRO A 48 17.60 -15.41 -12.58
C PRO A 48 18.19 -14.43 -13.61
N GLY A 49 17.44 -13.39 -14.01
CA GLY A 49 18.03 -12.24 -14.69
C GLY A 49 17.62 -11.92 -16.13
N ALA A 50 16.37 -12.15 -16.55
CA ALA A 50 15.89 -11.45 -17.75
C ALA A 50 14.36 -11.24 -17.73
N ASP A 51 13.85 -10.47 -16.77
CA ASP A 51 12.59 -9.75 -17.04
C ASP A 51 12.94 -8.60 -17.97
N ASP A 52 12.91 -8.88 -19.26
CA ASP A 52 13.20 -7.94 -20.34
C ASP A 52 12.02 -7.92 -21.33
N TYR A 53 12.12 -7.08 -22.35
CA TYR A 53 11.11 -7.00 -23.40
C TYR A 53 10.87 -8.37 -24.05
N HIS A 54 11.93 -9.15 -24.31
CA HIS A 54 11.81 -10.42 -25.00
C HIS A 54 11.11 -11.48 -24.14
N SER A 55 11.38 -11.57 -22.84
CA SER A 55 10.70 -12.50 -21.95
C SER A 55 9.23 -12.10 -21.74
N THR A 56 8.93 -10.80 -21.67
CA THR A 56 7.57 -10.27 -21.62
C THR A 56 6.78 -10.63 -22.88
N ILE A 57 7.32 -10.35 -24.07
CA ILE A 57 6.67 -10.68 -25.35
C ILE A 57 6.54 -12.18 -25.54
N ARG A 58 7.55 -12.97 -25.16
CA ARG A 58 7.51 -14.44 -25.23
C ARG A 58 6.40 -15.00 -24.33
N SER A 59 6.27 -14.45 -23.12
CA SER A 59 5.22 -14.79 -22.18
C SER A 59 3.83 -14.51 -22.78
N LEU A 60 3.62 -13.32 -23.33
CA LEU A 60 2.35 -12.94 -23.97
C LEU A 60 2.02 -13.84 -25.18
N ASN A 61 3.00 -14.10 -26.05
CA ASN A 61 2.81 -14.91 -27.25
C ASN A 61 2.59 -16.41 -26.97
N SER A 62 3.06 -16.92 -25.83
CA SER A 62 3.05 -18.37 -25.52
C SER A 62 1.67 -19.04 -25.60
N ARG A 63 0.58 -18.28 -25.46
CA ARG A 63 -0.78 -18.80 -25.66
C ARG A 63 -1.64 -17.91 -26.56
N GLY A 64 -1.02 -17.29 -27.57
CA GLY A 64 -1.73 -16.57 -28.63
C GLY A 64 -2.29 -15.20 -28.21
N ARG A 65 -1.87 -14.63 -27.08
CA ARG A 65 -2.21 -13.24 -26.74
C ARG A 65 -1.12 -12.29 -27.24
N HIS A 66 -1.34 -11.75 -28.42
CA HIS A 66 -0.37 -10.85 -29.07
C HIS A 66 -0.35 -9.43 -28.47
N VAL A 67 -1.40 -9.02 -27.75
CA VAL A 67 -1.56 -7.62 -27.32
C VAL A 67 -2.05 -7.53 -25.87
N PRO A 68 -1.40 -6.71 -25.02
CA PRO A 68 -1.90 -6.36 -23.69
C PRO A 68 -3.31 -5.74 -23.74
N ARG A 69 -4.17 -6.07 -22.78
CA ARG A 69 -5.53 -5.53 -22.74
C ARG A 69 -5.52 -4.13 -22.14
N LYS A 70 -5.58 -3.11 -23.01
CA LYS A 70 -5.68 -1.70 -22.60
C LYS A 70 -6.84 -1.44 -21.62
N SER A 71 -7.97 -2.13 -21.78
CA SER A 71 -9.13 -2.01 -20.88
C SER A 71 -8.87 -2.50 -19.45
N LEU A 72 -7.84 -3.33 -19.25
CA LEU A 72 -7.42 -3.81 -17.93
C LEU A 72 -6.27 -2.99 -17.34
N GLY A 73 -5.79 -1.94 -18.03
CA GLY A 73 -4.70 -1.09 -17.51
C GLY A 73 -3.35 -1.81 -17.39
N GLN A 74 -3.12 -2.88 -18.15
CA GLN A 74 -1.91 -3.71 -18.07
C GLN A 74 -0.68 -2.95 -18.60
N ASN A 75 0.29 -2.69 -17.70
CA ASN A 75 1.64 -2.23 -18.03
C ASN A 75 2.63 -3.11 -17.26
N TYR A 76 3.40 -3.94 -17.96
CA TYR A 76 4.33 -4.90 -17.37
C TYR A 76 5.71 -4.28 -17.20
N THR A 77 6.31 -4.44 -16.03
CA THR A 77 7.68 -3.98 -15.76
C THR A 77 8.69 -4.76 -16.61
N LEU A 78 9.60 -4.06 -17.27
CA LEU A 78 10.67 -4.60 -18.14
C LEU A 78 12.05 -4.57 -17.47
N ASN A 79 12.11 -4.30 -16.17
CA ASN A 79 13.33 -4.11 -15.42
C ASN A 79 13.21 -4.82 -14.07
N SER A 80 13.93 -5.93 -13.89
CA SER A 80 13.88 -6.72 -12.65
C SER A 80 14.30 -5.90 -11.44
N LYS A 81 15.22 -4.94 -11.61
CA LYS A 81 15.70 -4.08 -10.53
C LYS A 81 14.58 -3.26 -9.89
N VAL A 82 13.61 -2.79 -10.68
CA VAL A 82 12.44 -2.07 -10.16
C VAL A 82 11.62 -2.97 -9.23
N ASN A 83 11.44 -4.25 -9.59
CA ASN A 83 10.73 -5.19 -8.74
C ASN A 83 11.54 -5.54 -7.48
N GLU A 84 12.85 -5.71 -7.60
CA GLU A 84 13.75 -5.95 -6.46
C GLU A 84 13.70 -4.78 -5.46
N GLU A 85 13.74 -3.53 -5.96
CA GLU A 85 13.59 -2.31 -5.15
C GLU A 85 12.19 -2.21 -4.51
N LEU A 86 11.13 -2.62 -5.21
CA LEU A 86 9.76 -2.69 -4.66
C LEU A 86 9.68 -3.73 -3.53
N VAL A 87 10.22 -4.93 -3.74
CA VAL A 87 10.29 -6.01 -2.73
C VAL A 87 11.09 -5.56 -1.50
N ALA A 88 12.20 -4.86 -1.71
CA ALA A 88 12.99 -4.27 -0.63
C ALA A 88 12.24 -3.15 0.11
N ALA A 89 11.48 -2.29 -0.59
CA ALA A 89 10.65 -1.26 0.03
C ALA A 89 9.50 -1.84 0.87
N ALA A 90 8.98 -3.01 0.49
CA ALA A 90 8.05 -3.80 1.30
C ALA A 90 8.74 -4.51 2.48
N GLY A 91 10.07 -4.51 2.51
CA GLY A 91 10.87 -5.18 3.53
C GLY A 91 10.61 -6.67 3.59
N VAL A 92 10.33 -7.33 2.46
CA VAL A 92 9.99 -8.76 2.41
C VAL A 92 11.18 -9.60 2.85
N GLU A 93 10.93 -10.54 3.75
CA GLU A 93 11.90 -11.48 4.30
C GLU A 93 11.44 -12.93 4.04
N GLU A 94 12.38 -13.87 4.17
CA GLU A 94 12.09 -15.30 4.03
C GLU A 94 10.97 -15.72 5.01
N GLY A 95 9.98 -16.45 4.49
CA GLY A 95 8.83 -16.91 5.27
C GLY A 95 7.74 -15.87 5.46
N ASP A 96 7.84 -14.66 4.89
CA ASP A 96 6.70 -13.75 4.82
C ASP A 96 5.57 -14.29 3.92
N VAL A 97 4.33 -13.99 4.29
CA VAL A 97 3.16 -14.14 3.42
C VAL A 97 2.87 -12.79 2.76
N VAL A 98 2.86 -12.77 1.42
CA VAL A 98 2.67 -11.56 0.62
C VAL A 98 1.45 -11.68 -0.28
N LEU A 99 0.56 -10.69 -0.23
CA LEU A 99 -0.49 -10.51 -1.24
C LEU A 99 0.08 -9.75 -2.44
N GLU A 100 -0.07 -10.33 -3.63
CA GLU A 100 0.23 -9.69 -4.91
C GLU A 100 -1.07 -9.51 -5.71
N ILE A 101 -1.35 -8.28 -6.15
CA ILE A 101 -2.54 -7.93 -6.93
C ILE A 101 -2.10 -7.66 -8.36
N GLY A 102 -2.61 -8.44 -9.31
CA GLY A 102 -2.29 -8.31 -10.73
C GLY A 102 -0.85 -8.74 -11.06
N PRO A 103 -0.46 -10.01 -10.83
CA PRO A 103 0.89 -10.50 -11.12
C PRO A 103 1.29 -10.38 -12.60
N GLY A 104 0.32 -10.33 -13.53
CA GLY A 104 0.59 -10.14 -14.96
C GLY A 104 1.46 -11.26 -15.54
N THR A 105 2.66 -10.93 -16.01
CA THR A 105 3.63 -11.91 -16.53
C THR A 105 4.37 -12.68 -15.42
N GLY A 106 4.15 -12.34 -14.15
CA GLY A 106 4.81 -12.96 -13.00
C GLY A 106 6.20 -12.40 -12.71
N SER A 107 6.53 -11.22 -13.24
CA SER A 107 7.83 -10.56 -13.05
C SER A 107 8.06 -10.18 -11.58
N LEU A 108 7.10 -9.50 -10.94
CA LEU A 108 7.16 -9.22 -9.50
C LEU A 108 7.03 -10.50 -8.66
N THR A 109 6.13 -11.42 -9.04
CA THR A 109 6.02 -12.75 -8.42
C THR A 109 7.38 -13.46 -8.35
N SER A 110 8.19 -13.39 -9.41
CA SER A 110 9.54 -13.97 -9.43
C SER A 110 10.44 -13.37 -8.35
N ALA A 111 10.44 -12.04 -8.21
CA ALA A 111 11.26 -11.34 -7.21
C ALA A 111 10.80 -11.65 -5.77
N LEU A 112 9.49 -11.74 -5.54
CA LEU A 112 8.91 -12.12 -4.25
C LEU A 112 9.30 -13.55 -3.84
N LEU A 113 9.19 -14.51 -4.77
CA LEU A 113 9.58 -15.90 -4.54
C LEU A 113 11.09 -16.03 -4.29
N GLN A 114 11.92 -15.25 -5.01
CA GLN A 114 13.37 -15.21 -4.80
C GLN A 114 13.75 -14.65 -3.41
N ALA A 115 12.95 -13.74 -2.86
CA ALA A 115 13.11 -13.25 -1.48
C ALA A 115 12.66 -14.28 -0.42
N GLY A 116 12.16 -15.45 -0.83
CA GLY A 116 11.70 -16.51 0.08
C GLY A 116 10.28 -16.32 0.60
N ALA A 117 9.49 -15.43 0.00
CA ALA A 117 8.11 -15.22 0.39
C ALA A 117 7.18 -16.33 -0.09
N THR A 118 6.10 -16.55 0.66
CA THR A 118 4.91 -17.25 0.18
C THR A 118 3.93 -16.24 -0.40
N VAL A 119 3.68 -16.32 -1.70
CA VAL A 119 2.89 -15.36 -2.46
C VAL A 119 1.46 -15.86 -2.66
N PHE A 120 0.49 -15.02 -2.32
CA PHE A 120 -0.91 -15.15 -2.71
C PHE A 120 -1.21 -14.12 -3.79
N ALA A 121 -1.33 -14.56 -5.03
CA ALA A 121 -1.58 -13.68 -6.16
C ALA A 121 -3.07 -13.68 -6.53
N VAL A 122 -3.64 -12.49 -6.74
CA VAL A 122 -5.01 -12.30 -7.26
C VAL A 122 -4.92 -11.69 -8.65
N GLU A 123 -5.39 -12.42 -9.66
CA GLU A 123 -5.34 -12.01 -11.06
C GLU A 123 -6.72 -12.06 -11.71
N LYS A 124 -7.17 -10.93 -12.23
CA LYS A 124 -8.48 -10.82 -12.90
C LYS A 124 -8.48 -11.50 -14.26
N ASP A 125 -7.34 -11.50 -14.94
CA ASP A 125 -7.20 -12.02 -16.28
C ASP A 125 -6.83 -13.50 -16.28
N LYS A 126 -7.81 -14.36 -16.56
CA LYS A 126 -7.64 -15.82 -16.70
C LYS A 126 -6.36 -16.25 -17.42
N HIS A 127 -6.01 -15.56 -18.50
CA HIS A 127 -4.84 -15.92 -19.29
C HIS A 127 -3.54 -15.64 -18.53
N MET A 128 -3.46 -14.50 -17.83
CA MET A 128 -2.31 -14.16 -16.97
C MET A 128 -2.26 -15.06 -15.73
N ALA A 129 -3.41 -15.34 -15.12
CA ALA A 129 -3.50 -16.25 -13.98
C ALA A 129 -2.94 -17.63 -14.34
N THR A 130 -3.27 -18.14 -15.54
CA THR A 130 -2.75 -19.43 -15.99
C THR A 130 -1.26 -19.35 -16.36
N LEU A 131 -0.81 -18.24 -16.97
CA LEU A 131 0.59 -18.03 -17.29
C LEU A 131 1.47 -18.07 -16.04
N VAL A 132 1.05 -17.39 -14.97
CA VAL A 132 1.78 -17.36 -13.69
C VAL A 132 1.76 -18.74 -13.03
N LYS A 133 0.62 -19.45 -13.06
CA LYS A 133 0.53 -20.85 -12.58
C LYS A 133 1.47 -21.79 -13.33
N ASP A 134 1.60 -21.66 -14.65
CA ASP A 134 2.53 -22.48 -15.43
C ASP A 134 3.98 -22.14 -15.12
N ARG A 135 4.31 -20.84 -15.07
CA ARG A 135 5.69 -20.35 -14.87
C ARG A 135 6.26 -20.81 -13.53
N PHE A 136 5.42 -20.93 -12.51
CA PHE A 136 5.82 -21.26 -11.13
C PHE A 136 5.12 -22.51 -10.59
N GLY A 137 4.56 -23.37 -11.45
CA GLY A 137 3.74 -24.51 -11.04
C GLY A 137 4.49 -25.58 -10.23
N SER A 138 5.82 -25.50 -10.17
CA SER A 138 6.67 -26.38 -9.37
C SER A 138 6.87 -25.93 -7.92
N THR A 139 6.45 -24.72 -7.54
CA THR A 139 6.60 -24.22 -6.16
C THR A 139 5.29 -24.25 -5.37
N GLU A 140 5.38 -24.68 -4.11
CA GLU A 140 4.29 -24.60 -3.13
C GLU A 140 4.19 -23.22 -2.46
N GLN A 141 5.13 -22.31 -2.77
CA GLN A 141 5.17 -20.96 -2.24
C GLN A 141 4.27 -19.99 -3.03
N LEU A 142 3.53 -20.47 -4.04
CA LEU A 142 2.63 -19.62 -4.83
C LEU A 142 1.21 -20.18 -4.84
N LYS A 143 0.24 -19.31 -4.52
CA LYS A 143 -1.19 -19.56 -4.74
C LYS A 143 -1.76 -18.46 -5.63
N VAL A 144 -2.35 -18.83 -6.76
CA VAL A 144 -2.96 -17.88 -7.71
C VAL A 144 -4.48 -18.05 -7.76
N ILE A 145 -5.21 -17.00 -7.43
CA ILE A 145 -6.67 -16.90 -7.52
C ILE A 145 -7.06 -16.08 -8.75
N GLU A 146 -7.96 -16.61 -9.55
CA GLU A 146 -8.53 -15.93 -10.71
C GLU A 146 -9.77 -15.13 -10.28
N GLU A 147 -9.58 -13.88 -9.86
CA GLU A 147 -10.68 -13.02 -9.41
C GLU A 147 -10.34 -11.53 -9.57
N ASP A 148 -11.38 -10.70 -9.65
CA ASP A 148 -11.24 -9.25 -9.58
C ASP A 148 -11.01 -8.83 -8.12
N ILE A 149 -9.87 -8.19 -7.83
CA ILE A 149 -9.54 -7.72 -6.48
C ILE A 149 -10.62 -6.81 -5.88
N THR A 150 -11.35 -6.06 -6.70
CA THR A 150 -12.43 -5.16 -6.26
C THR A 150 -13.68 -5.90 -5.79
N LYS A 151 -13.80 -7.20 -6.10
CA LYS A 151 -14.87 -8.11 -5.67
C LYS A 151 -14.38 -9.19 -4.70
N PHE A 152 -13.06 -9.32 -4.59
CA PHE A 152 -12.40 -10.33 -3.80
C PHE A 152 -12.56 -10.05 -2.30
N HIS A 153 -13.14 -11.00 -1.59
CA HIS A 153 -13.30 -10.91 -0.14
C HIS A 153 -12.01 -11.34 0.55
N ILE A 154 -11.05 -10.41 0.70
CA ILE A 154 -9.73 -10.68 1.28
C ILE A 154 -9.85 -11.49 2.57
N ARG A 155 -10.72 -11.08 3.50
CA ARG A 155 -10.88 -11.79 4.78
C ARG A 155 -11.28 -13.26 4.61
N SER A 156 -12.16 -13.58 3.67
CA SER A 156 -12.68 -14.93 3.47
C SER A 156 -11.67 -15.88 2.82
N HIS A 157 -10.84 -15.37 1.92
CA HIS A 157 -9.93 -16.21 1.12
C HIS A 157 -8.47 -16.15 1.61
N PHE A 158 -8.02 -14.99 2.06
CA PHE A 158 -6.62 -14.74 2.42
C PHE A 158 -6.33 -15.09 3.89
N LEU A 159 -7.25 -14.83 4.83
CA LEU A 159 -7.02 -15.18 6.25
C LEU A 159 -6.85 -16.69 6.48
N PRO A 160 -7.66 -17.59 5.87
CA PRO A 160 -7.41 -19.02 6.00
C PRO A 160 -6.04 -19.43 5.47
N PHE A 161 -5.61 -18.85 4.35
CA PHE A 161 -4.29 -19.09 3.78
C PHE A 161 -3.16 -18.59 4.69
N MET A 162 -3.31 -17.40 5.26
CA MET A 162 -2.34 -16.88 6.23
C MET A 162 -2.24 -17.78 7.47
N LYS A 163 -3.39 -18.23 7.99
CA LYS A 163 -3.44 -19.15 9.15
C LYS A 163 -2.79 -20.50 8.85
N GLU A 164 -2.95 -21.02 7.64
CA GLU A 164 -2.26 -22.23 7.18
C GLU A 164 -0.74 -22.05 7.20
N LYS A 165 -0.23 -20.91 6.72
CA LYS A 165 1.21 -20.65 6.57
C LYS A 165 1.90 -20.20 7.86
N TYR A 166 1.25 -19.38 8.68
CA TYR A 166 1.81 -18.88 9.95
C TYR A 166 1.43 -19.72 11.17
N GLY A 167 0.45 -20.62 11.05
CA GLY A 167 -0.05 -21.42 12.16
C GLY A 167 -0.64 -20.55 13.28
N ALA A 168 -0.14 -20.74 14.49
CA ALA A 168 -0.54 -19.96 15.67
C ALA A 168 0.21 -18.60 15.80
N THR A 169 1.17 -18.33 14.91
CA THR A 169 1.97 -17.10 14.97
C THR A 169 1.11 -15.90 14.55
N LYS A 170 1.05 -14.86 15.41
CA LYS A 170 0.36 -13.58 15.12
C LYS A 170 1.21 -12.67 14.21
N LYS A 171 1.80 -13.21 13.14
CA LYS A 171 2.56 -12.42 12.17
C LYS A 171 1.60 -11.80 11.15
N LEU A 172 1.76 -10.51 10.88
CA LEU A 172 0.99 -9.83 9.83
C LEU A 172 1.58 -10.17 8.46
N ALA A 173 0.73 -10.20 7.43
CA ALA A 173 1.17 -10.30 6.05
C ALA A 173 1.64 -8.95 5.51
N LYS A 174 2.15 -8.95 4.28
CA LYS A 174 2.54 -7.74 3.54
C LYS A 174 1.80 -7.69 2.21
N VAL A 175 1.70 -6.51 1.62
CA VAL A 175 1.24 -6.35 0.23
C VAL A 175 2.38 -5.75 -0.59
N ALA A 176 2.69 -6.36 -1.73
CA ALA A 176 3.64 -5.85 -2.70
C ALA A 176 3.04 -6.04 -4.09
N SER A 177 2.76 -4.97 -4.83
CA SER A 177 2.04 -5.09 -6.12
C SER A 177 2.35 -3.99 -7.11
N ASN A 178 2.43 -4.35 -8.39
CA ASN A 178 2.35 -3.41 -9.50
C ASN A 178 0.89 -3.30 -9.95
N LEU A 179 0.19 -2.25 -9.50
CA LEU A 179 -1.25 -2.16 -9.75
C LEU A 179 -1.56 -1.71 -11.17
N PRO A 180 -2.60 -2.29 -11.80
CA PRO A 180 -3.23 -1.66 -12.94
C PRO A 180 -3.72 -0.25 -12.55
N PHE A 181 -3.35 0.76 -13.33
CA PHE A 181 -3.54 2.16 -12.92
C PHE A 181 -5.00 2.55 -12.65
N ASN A 182 -5.95 1.85 -13.27
CA ASN A 182 -7.39 2.11 -13.16
C ASN A 182 -8.06 1.58 -11.88
N VAL A 183 -7.35 0.84 -11.02
CA VAL A 183 -7.91 0.30 -9.75
C VAL A 183 -7.22 0.84 -8.50
N SER A 184 -6.28 1.78 -8.67
CA SER A 184 -5.39 2.23 -7.59
C SER A 184 -6.16 2.73 -6.36
N THR A 185 -7.23 3.52 -6.57
CA THR A 185 -8.00 4.12 -5.47
C THR A 185 -8.87 3.09 -4.74
N GLU A 186 -9.47 2.17 -5.48
CA GLU A 186 -10.30 1.08 -4.96
C GLU A 186 -9.46 0.13 -4.12
N VAL A 187 -8.27 -0.24 -4.61
CA VAL A 187 -7.33 -1.10 -3.89
C VAL A 187 -6.84 -0.43 -2.60
N VAL A 188 -6.48 0.85 -2.64
CA VAL A 188 -6.10 1.61 -1.44
C VAL A 188 -7.24 1.60 -0.42
N LYS A 189 -8.47 1.90 -0.84
CA LYS A 189 -9.64 1.88 0.06
C LYS A 189 -9.95 0.51 0.64
N LEU A 190 -9.66 -0.56 -0.09
CA LEU A 190 -9.85 -1.94 0.34
C LEU A 190 -8.81 -2.37 1.39
N LEU A 191 -7.53 -2.01 1.17
CA LEU A 191 -6.42 -2.55 1.94
C LEU A 191 -6.08 -1.76 3.21
N LEU A 192 -6.12 -0.43 3.18
CA LEU A 192 -5.65 0.37 4.32
C LEU A 192 -6.40 0.09 5.64
N PRO A 193 -7.74 -0.16 5.63
CA PRO A 193 -8.46 -0.54 6.86
C PRO A 193 -8.15 -1.95 7.40
N MET A 194 -7.14 -2.65 6.87
CA MET A 194 -6.80 -4.02 7.23
C MET A 194 -5.47 -4.11 8.00
N GLY A 195 -5.20 -3.17 8.90
CA GLY A 195 -3.99 -3.16 9.75
C GLY A 195 -3.88 -4.38 10.68
N ASP A 196 -4.99 -5.06 10.97
CA ASP A 196 -5.03 -6.34 11.68
C ASP A 196 -4.59 -7.54 10.83
N VAL A 197 -4.42 -7.34 9.52
CA VAL A 197 -4.04 -8.37 8.53
C VAL A 197 -2.68 -8.08 7.91
N PHE A 198 -2.43 -6.81 7.55
CA PHE A 198 -1.21 -6.38 6.89
C PHE A 198 -0.44 -5.37 7.74
N SER A 199 0.88 -5.52 7.82
CA SER A 199 1.75 -4.53 8.46
C SER A 199 2.10 -3.38 7.53
N VAL A 200 2.28 -3.68 6.24
CA VAL A 200 2.66 -2.70 5.22
C VAL A 200 2.01 -3.05 3.88
N VAL A 201 1.62 -2.00 3.16
CA VAL A 201 1.13 -2.08 1.77
C VAL A 201 2.08 -1.29 0.88
N VAL A 202 2.75 -1.94 -0.06
CA VAL A 202 3.64 -1.30 -1.03
C VAL A 202 3.11 -1.51 -2.44
N LEU A 203 2.85 -0.40 -3.12
CA LEU A 203 2.17 -0.40 -4.41
C LEU A 203 2.99 0.42 -5.41
N MET A 204 3.13 -0.10 -6.63
CA MET A 204 3.48 0.72 -7.78
C MET A 204 2.20 1.18 -8.48
N LEU A 205 2.08 2.50 -8.69
CA LEU A 205 0.93 3.15 -9.32
C LEU A 205 1.40 4.39 -10.09
N GLN A 206 0.48 5.17 -10.67
CA GLN A 206 0.87 6.40 -11.38
C GLN A 206 1.53 7.40 -10.44
N ASP A 207 2.61 8.04 -10.91
CA ASP A 207 3.39 9.00 -10.12
C ASP A 207 2.53 10.10 -9.47
N GLU A 208 1.65 10.74 -10.25
CA GLU A 208 0.70 11.75 -9.75
C GLU A 208 -0.20 11.21 -8.63
N THR A 209 -0.64 9.94 -8.75
CA THR A 209 -1.45 9.31 -7.72
C THR A 209 -0.61 9.00 -6.47
N ALA A 210 0.65 8.59 -6.61
CA ALA A 210 1.54 8.37 -5.45
C ALA A 210 1.79 9.68 -4.71
N VAL A 211 2.15 10.74 -5.45
CA VAL A 211 2.35 12.07 -4.89
C VAL A 211 1.10 12.53 -4.16
N ARG A 212 -0.08 12.42 -4.78
CA ARG A 212 -1.35 12.79 -4.13
C ARG A 212 -1.64 11.99 -2.86
N LEU A 213 -1.29 10.70 -2.80
CA LEU A 213 -1.57 9.86 -1.63
C LEU A 213 -0.54 10.06 -0.50
N ALA A 214 0.70 10.43 -0.84
CA ALA A 214 1.76 10.70 0.14
C ALA A 214 1.75 12.15 0.66
N ASP A 215 1.38 13.11 -0.19
CA ASP A 215 1.36 14.53 0.16
C ASP A 215 0.02 14.92 0.80
N ALA A 216 0.01 15.00 2.13
CA ALA A 216 -1.10 15.49 2.92
C ALA A 216 -0.99 17.01 3.22
N SER A 217 -0.12 17.76 2.52
CA SER A 217 0.06 19.19 2.78
C SER A 217 -1.25 19.96 2.62
N ILE A 218 -1.64 20.66 3.69
CA ILE A 218 -2.79 21.56 3.71
C ILE A 218 -2.62 22.58 2.57
N GLN A 219 -3.72 22.97 1.93
CA GLN A 219 -3.74 23.90 0.79
C GLN A 219 -3.16 23.35 -0.52
N SER A 220 -2.66 22.11 -0.55
CA SER A 220 -2.31 21.46 -1.81
C SER A 220 -3.53 21.41 -2.75
N PRO A 221 -3.38 21.77 -4.04
CA PRO A 221 -4.40 21.57 -5.05
C PRO A 221 -4.90 20.12 -5.11
N GLU A 222 -4.10 19.16 -4.64
CA GLU A 222 -4.38 17.72 -4.65
C GLU A 222 -5.05 17.19 -3.37
N TYR A 223 -5.08 17.97 -2.27
CA TYR A 223 -5.70 17.51 -1.01
C TYR A 223 -7.21 17.25 -1.16
N ARG A 224 -7.66 16.03 -0.86
CA ARG A 224 -9.05 15.53 -0.98
C ARG A 224 -9.39 14.63 0.21
N SER A 225 -10.62 14.11 0.23
CA SER A 225 -11.05 13.12 1.23
C SER A 225 -10.19 11.85 1.28
N ILE A 226 -9.51 11.48 0.17
CA ILE A 226 -8.62 10.33 0.15
C ILE A 226 -7.37 10.53 1.02
N ASN A 227 -6.87 11.76 1.16
CA ASN A 227 -5.73 12.06 2.03
C ASN A 227 -6.09 11.79 3.49
N VAL A 228 -7.23 12.31 3.93
CA VAL A 228 -7.79 12.04 5.28
C VAL A 228 -7.98 10.54 5.49
N PHE A 229 -8.44 9.81 4.48
CA PHE A 229 -8.60 8.35 4.55
C PHE A 229 -7.27 7.62 4.70
N VAL A 230 -6.26 7.98 3.91
CA VAL A 230 -4.91 7.39 3.98
C VAL A 230 -4.29 7.66 5.34
N ASP A 231 -4.30 8.91 5.80
CA ASP A 231 -3.71 9.30 7.08
C ASP A 231 -4.43 8.68 8.29
N PHE A 232 -5.74 8.43 8.18
CA PHE A 232 -6.49 7.77 9.24
C PHE A 232 -6.01 6.33 9.46
N TYR A 233 -5.75 5.60 8.38
CA TYR A 233 -5.44 4.16 8.42
C TYR A 233 -3.95 3.82 8.32
N SER A 234 -3.10 4.77 7.92
CA SER A 234 -1.70 4.47 7.61
C SER A 234 -0.77 5.68 7.74
N GLU A 235 0.52 5.41 7.61
CA GLU A 235 1.58 6.40 7.39
C GLU A 235 2.09 6.23 5.95
N PRO A 236 1.68 7.09 4.99
CA PRO A 236 2.11 6.98 3.61
C PRO A 236 3.53 7.54 3.41
N GLU A 237 4.30 6.92 2.52
CA GLU A 237 5.64 7.38 2.16
C GLU A 237 5.92 7.10 0.67
N TYR A 238 6.20 8.15 -0.09
CA TYR A 238 6.67 8.03 -1.46
C TYR A 238 8.10 7.47 -1.45
N LYS A 239 8.33 6.32 -2.10
CA LYS A 239 9.63 5.64 -2.07
C LYS A 239 10.53 6.08 -3.22
N PHE A 240 10.09 5.89 -4.45
CA PHE A 240 10.85 6.26 -5.64
C PHE A 240 9.98 6.30 -6.90
N ARG A 241 10.44 7.10 -7.86
CA ARG A 241 9.83 7.20 -9.20
C ARG A 241 10.32 6.07 -10.09
N VAL A 242 9.46 5.61 -10.99
CA VAL A 242 9.76 4.62 -12.03
C VAL A 242 9.43 5.19 -13.40
N ASP A 243 10.46 5.42 -14.21
CA ASP A 243 10.29 5.96 -15.55
C ASP A 243 9.45 5.03 -16.43
N ARG A 244 8.52 5.62 -17.21
CA ARG A 244 7.59 4.90 -18.09
C ARG A 244 8.27 3.96 -19.11
N GLU A 245 9.54 4.20 -19.42
CA GLU A 245 10.39 3.39 -20.28
C GLU A 245 10.62 1.98 -19.72
N ASN A 246 10.46 1.81 -18.40
CA ASN A 246 10.55 0.51 -17.74
C ASN A 246 9.29 -0.33 -17.92
N PHE A 247 8.34 0.03 -18.79
CA PHE A 247 7.07 -0.66 -18.93
C PHE A 247 6.73 -1.06 -20.38
N PHE A 248 6.02 -2.17 -20.53
CA PHE A 248 5.36 -2.58 -21.78
C PHE A 248 3.87 -2.92 -21.57
N PRO A 249 2.94 -2.31 -22.32
CA PRO A 249 3.13 -1.15 -23.18
C PRO A 249 3.62 0.05 -22.36
N ARG A 250 4.31 1.00 -23.00
CA ARG A 250 4.73 2.24 -22.35
C ARG A 250 3.49 3.07 -21.96
N PRO A 251 3.28 3.41 -20.68
CA PRO A 251 2.19 4.29 -20.27
C PRO A 251 2.43 5.75 -20.68
N LYS A 252 1.37 6.57 -20.56
CA LYS A 252 1.44 8.02 -20.85
C LYS A 252 2.12 8.84 -19.75
N VAL A 253 2.21 8.28 -18.55
CA VAL A 253 2.73 8.90 -17.33
C VAL A 253 3.71 7.94 -16.68
N ASP A 254 4.56 8.47 -15.81
CA ASP A 254 5.51 7.66 -15.05
C ASP A 254 4.81 6.94 -13.90
N GLY A 255 5.45 5.87 -13.42
CA GLY A 255 5.04 5.16 -12.22
C GLY A 255 5.78 5.67 -10.99
N ALA A 256 5.31 5.26 -9.82
CA ALA A 256 6.01 5.46 -8.55
C ALA A 256 5.66 4.34 -7.57
N VAL A 257 6.62 3.99 -6.74
CA VAL A 257 6.41 3.09 -5.60
C VAL A 257 6.09 3.93 -4.37
N ILE A 258 4.99 3.59 -3.70
CA ILE A 258 4.54 4.18 -2.45
C ILE A 258 4.33 3.07 -1.42
N SER A 259 4.70 3.33 -0.17
CA SER A 259 4.40 2.44 0.96
C SER A 259 3.38 3.07 1.90
N PHE A 260 2.57 2.24 2.52
CA PHE A 260 1.66 2.59 3.60
C PHE A 260 1.94 1.65 4.75
N LYS A 261 2.52 2.17 5.84
CA LYS A 261 2.60 1.41 7.09
C LYS A 261 1.23 1.47 7.76
N LEU A 262 0.58 0.31 7.93
CA LEU A 262 -0.80 0.29 8.42
C LEU A 262 -0.84 0.46 9.94
N LYS A 263 -1.84 1.21 10.40
CA LYS A 263 -2.16 1.40 11.82
C LYS A 263 -3.07 0.27 12.29
N ASN A 264 -2.85 -0.21 13.52
CA ASN A 264 -3.81 -1.08 14.19
C ASN A 264 -4.99 -0.28 14.72
N ALA A 265 -6.07 -0.96 15.10
CA ALA A 265 -7.28 -0.32 15.61
C ALA A 265 -7.04 0.59 16.82
N GLU A 266 -6.04 0.27 17.65
CA GLU A 266 -5.62 1.04 18.82
C GLU A 266 -4.92 2.36 18.45
N GLU A 267 -4.38 2.45 17.24
CA GLU A 267 -3.65 3.62 16.72
C GLU A 267 -4.55 4.54 15.88
N TYR A 268 -5.81 4.15 15.62
CA TYR A 268 -6.74 4.97 14.86
C TYR A 268 -7.14 6.23 15.64
N PRO A 269 -7.33 7.38 14.95
CA PRO A 269 -7.86 8.57 15.59
C PRO A 269 -9.20 8.27 16.29
N PRO A 270 -9.42 8.81 17.50
CA PRO A 270 -10.58 8.46 18.31
C PRO A 270 -11.85 9.08 17.73
N VAL A 271 -12.63 8.29 17.00
CA VAL A 271 -13.95 8.69 16.46
C VAL A 271 -15.02 7.71 16.92
N SER A 272 -16.23 8.19 17.19
CA SER A 272 -17.34 7.33 17.63
C SER A 272 -17.73 6.27 16.59
N SER A 273 -17.57 6.58 15.31
CA SER A 273 -17.78 5.65 14.20
C SER A 273 -16.96 6.06 12.99
N PRO A 274 -16.01 5.22 12.51
CA PRO A 274 -15.29 5.49 11.27
C PRO A 274 -16.22 5.71 10.07
N LYS A 275 -17.36 4.98 10.01
CA LYS A 275 -18.35 5.15 8.94
C LYS A 275 -18.96 6.54 8.93
N SER A 276 -19.38 7.04 10.10
CA SER A 276 -19.92 8.40 10.25
C SER A 276 -18.86 9.45 9.90
N PHE A 277 -17.65 9.27 10.43
CA PHE A 277 -16.52 10.14 10.17
C PHE A 277 -16.23 10.30 8.67
N PHE A 278 -16.06 9.20 7.93
CA PHE A 278 -15.81 9.28 6.48
C PHE A 278 -17.01 9.79 5.69
N SER A 279 -18.24 9.59 6.16
CA SER A 279 -19.43 10.21 5.55
C SER A 279 -19.38 11.73 5.64
N MET A 280 -19.00 12.27 6.81
CA MET A 280 -18.80 13.70 7.03
C MET A 280 -17.64 14.25 6.19
N VAL A 281 -16.49 13.58 6.17
CA VAL A 281 -15.33 13.98 5.36
C VAL A 281 -15.68 14.01 3.88
N ASN A 282 -16.35 12.98 3.35
CA ASN A 282 -16.77 12.96 1.95
C ASN A 282 -17.75 14.10 1.63
N SER A 283 -18.71 14.35 2.53
CA SER A 283 -19.66 15.46 2.44
C SER A 283 -18.95 16.82 2.36
N ALA A 284 -17.92 17.03 3.19
CA ALA A 284 -17.12 18.24 3.18
C ALA A 284 -16.51 18.47 1.79
N PHE A 285 -15.89 17.45 1.20
CA PHE A 285 -15.19 17.54 -0.08
C PHE A 285 -16.09 17.55 -1.34
N MET A 286 -17.39 17.29 -1.25
CA MET A 286 -18.33 17.43 -2.38
C MET A 286 -18.31 18.86 -2.97
N GLY A 287 -18.03 19.87 -2.15
CA GLY A 287 -17.86 21.25 -2.57
C GLY A 287 -16.56 21.84 -2.06
N LYS A 288 -15.40 21.42 -2.58
CA LYS A 288 -14.06 21.86 -2.11
C LYS A 288 -13.93 23.39 -1.88
N ARG A 289 -14.61 24.21 -2.70
CA ARG A 289 -14.57 25.68 -2.63
C ARG A 289 -15.64 26.30 -1.72
N LYS A 290 -16.60 25.51 -1.22
CA LYS A 290 -17.65 25.95 -0.29
C LYS A 290 -17.12 25.90 1.14
N MET A 291 -17.62 26.79 1.99
CA MET A 291 -17.38 26.74 3.44
C MET A 291 -17.98 25.46 4.03
N LEU A 292 -17.39 24.93 5.10
CA LEU A 292 -17.85 23.71 5.77
C LEU A 292 -19.31 23.81 6.22
N ARG A 293 -19.75 24.95 6.74
CA ARG A 293 -21.15 25.23 7.09
C ARG A 293 -22.16 25.03 5.95
N LYS A 294 -21.71 25.12 4.69
CA LYS A 294 -22.52 24.88 3.48
C LYS A 294 -22.34 23.47 2.96
N SER A 295 -21.16 22.89 3.07
CA SER A 295 -20.90 21.51 2.64
C SER A 295 -21.49 20.47 3.59
N LEU A 296 -21.68 20.81 4.86
CA LEU A 296 -22.18 19.90 5.91
C LEU A 296 -23.62 20.22 6.37
N GLN A 297 -24.31 21.16 5.72
CA GLN A 297 -25.64 21.63 6.13
C GLN A 297 -26.75 20.56 6.11
N HIS A 298 -26.50 19.41 5.46
CA HIS A 298 -27.40 18.25 5.48
C HIS A 298 -27.17 17.32 6.68
N ILE A 299 -26.09 17.53 7.44
CA ILE A 299 -25.75 16.76 8.64
C ILE A 299 -26.24 17.50 9.88
N CYS A 300 -25.88 18.78 10.01
CA CYS A 300 -26.28 19.66 11.12
C CYS A 300 -26.65 21.04 10.56
N SER A 301 -27.31 21.86 11.38
CA SER A 301 -27.61 23.25 11.02
C SER A 301 -26.31 24.06 10.86
N SER A 302 -26.37 25.13 10.05
CA SER A 302 -25.19 26.01 9.90
C SER A 302 -24.74 26.62 11.23
N SER A 303 -25.65 26.89 12.18
CA SER A 303 -25.31 27.44 13.50
C SER A 303 -24.51 26.43 14.35
N GLU A 304 -24.89 25.16 14.34
CA GLU A 304 -24.17 24.10 15.06
C GLU A 304 -22.79 23.87 14.47
N ILE A 305 -22.67 23.91 13.13
CA ILE A 305 -21.38 23.77 12.45
C ILE A 305 -20.46 24.96 12.75
N GLU A 306 -20.99 26.18 12.74
CA GLU A 306 -20.23 27.39 13.09
C GLU A 306 -19.75 27.35 14.54
N ALA A 307 -20.61 26.95 15.48
CA ALA A 307 -20.23 26.75 16.89
C ALA A 307 -19.18 25.64 17.05
N ALA A 308 -19.31 24.53 16.30
CA ALA A 308 -18.33 23.45 16.34
C ALA A 308 -16.95 23.89 15.82
N LEU A 309 -16.92 24.68 14.74
CA LEU A 309 -15.69 25.24 14.18
C LEU A 309 -15.00 26.19 15.17
N ASP A 310 -15.77 27.09 15.78
CA ASP A 310 -15.25 28.04 16.78
C ASP A 310 -14.67 27.30 17.99
N ASN A 311 -15.37 26.28 18.51
CA ASN A 311 -14.91 25.45 19.62
C ASN A 311 -13.59 24.69 19.36
N ILE A 312 -13.28 24.38 18.10
CA ILE A 312 -12.02 23.70 17.73
C ILE A 312 -10.95 24.68 17.22
N GLY A 313 -11.20 25.99 17.29
CA GLY A 313 -10.25 27.04 16.93
C GLY A 313 -10.16 27.33 15.43
N LEU A 314 -11.19 27.00 14.64
CA LEU A 314 -11.24 27.25 13.21
C LEU A 314 -12.23 28.37 12.85
N PRO A 315 -11.95 29.19 11.83
CA PRO A 315 -12.87 30.24 11.42
C PRO A 315 -14.16 29.64 10.84
N VAL A 316 -15.30 30.31 11.05
CA VAL A 316 -16.60 29.93 10.44
C VAL A 316 -16.59 29.89 8.90
N THR A 317 -15.56 30.50 8.30
CA THR A 317 -15.30 30.51 6.86
C THR A 317 -14.43 29.35 6.37
N ALA A 318 -13.96 28.47 7.28
CA ALA A 318 -13.10 27.34 6.97
C ALA A 318 -13.69 26.46 5.88
N ARG A 319 -12.81 26.00 4.99
CA ARG A 319 -13.11 25.07 3.89
C ARG A 319 -12.48 23.72 4.17
N PRO A 320 -12.94 22.64 3.53
CA PRO A 320 -12.38 21.30 3.72
C PRO A 320 -10.85 21.23 3.48
N SER A 321 -10.31 22.08 2.60
CA SER A 321 -8.88 22.15 2.29
C SER A 321 -8.02 22.78 3.38
N ASP A 322 -8.65 23.38 4.38
CA ASP A 322 -7.98 24.11 5.46
C ASP A 322 -7.79 23.22 6.70
N LEU A 323 -8.40 22.03 6.72
CA LEU A 323 -8.42 21.11 7.85
C LEU A 323 -7.43 19.97 7.64
N ILE A 324 -6.71 19.60 8.71
CA ILE A 324 -5.99 18.32 8.80
C ILE A 324 -6.89 17.22 9.38
N LEU A 325 -6.38 15.98 9.38
CA LEU A 325 -7.05 14.82 9.97
C LEU A 325 -7.53 15.11 11.41
N ASP A 326 -6.69 15.70 12.26
CA ASP A 326 -7.04 16.00 13.66
C ASP A 326 -8.20 17.00 13.75
N ASP A 327 -8.23 18.02 12.90
CA ASP A 327 -9.34 18.97 12.85
C ASP A 327 -10.65 18.29 12.45
N PHE A 328 -10.60 17.41 11.43
CA PHE A 328 -11.77 16.62 11.04
C PHE A 328 -12.26 15.72 12.18
N VAL A 329 -11.35 15.12 12.94
CA VAL A 329 -11.69 14.24 14.09
C VAL A 329 -12.36 15.06 15.19
N ARG A 330 -11.80 16.22 15.55
CA ARG A 330 -12.40 17.14 16.54
C ARG A 330 -13.76 17.64 16.09
N LEU A 331 -13.89 18.06 14.83
CA LEU A 331 -15.15 18.51 14.25
C LEU A 331 -16.22 17.40 14.30
N HIS A 332 -15.88 16.19 13.86
CA HIS A 332 -16.80 15.05 13.91
C HIS A 332 -17.27 14.75 15.33
N ASN A 333 -16.35 14.72 16.29
CA ASN A 333 -16.68 14.40 17.68
C ASN A 333 -17.47 15.51 18.37
N HIS A 334 -17.37 16.75 17.92
CA HIS A 334 -18.23 17.84 18.39
C HIS A 334 -19.64 17.71 17.81
N LEU A 335 -19.75 17.52 16.49
CA LEU A 335 -21.04 17.38 15.81
C LEU A 335 -21.81 16.12 16.22
N ALA A 336 -21.12 15.03 16.56
CA ALA A 336 -21.77 13.79 17.03
C ALA A 336 -22.38 13.87 18.44
N LYS A 337 -22.14 14.96 19.17
CA LYS A 337 -22.71 15.20 20.52
C LYS A 337 -23.98 16.05 20.49
N VAL A 338 -24.30 16.64 19.34
CA VAL A 338 -25.49 17.47 19.11
C VAL A 338 -26.66 16.57 18.77
#